data_AF-A0A1V9YP12-F1
#
_entry.id   AF-A0A1V9YP12-F1
#
_cell.length_a   1.000
_cell.length_b   1.000
_cell.length_c   1.000
_cell.angle_alpha   90.00
_cell.angle_beta   90.00
_cell.angle_gamma   90.00
#
_symmetry.space_group_name_H-M   'P 1'
#
loop_
_entity.id
_entity.type
_entity.pdbx_description
1 polymer ?
#
loop_
_entity_poly.entity_id
_entity_poly.type
_entity_poly.pdbx_seq_one_letter_code
_entity_poly.pdbx_strand_id
1 'polypeptide(L)' 'MDILSDAQIAALNQAKVGIRMDNEKYIRAHPELDLLIRSLVKAVLKDRPSNVTAYTHHYFNRDIDTLRKEILGKGKE' A
#
# COMPACT_ATOMS: atom_id res chain seq x y z
N MET A 1 -9.85 -21.20 -18.17
CA MET A 1 -10.59 -22.13 -17.29
C MET A 1 -10.92 -21.35 -16.04
N ASP A 2 -12.15 -20.85 -15.92
CA ASP A 2 -12.58 -20.20 -14.68
C ASP A 2 -12.80 -21.29 -13.63
N ILE A 3 -12.02 -21.20 -12.55
CA ILE A 3 -11.90 -22.25 -11.52
C ILE A 3 -13.05 -22.16 -10.50
N LEU A 4 -13.89 -21.11 -10.58
CA LEU A 4 -14.97 -20.82 -9.65
C LEU A 4 -16.28 -20.59 -10.40
N SER A 5 -17.39 -21.02 -9.80
CA SER A 5 -18.73 -20.67 -10.27
C SER A 5 -19.07 -19.21 -9.94
N ASP A 6 -20.07 -18.65 -10.63
CA ASP A 6 -20.53 -17.27 -10.39
C ASP A 6 -20.94 -17.03 -8.93
N ALA A 7 -21.57 -18.02 -8.30
CA ALA A 7 -21.93 -17.96 -6.88
C ALA A 7 -20.71 -17.91 -5.96
N GLN A 8 -19.65 -18.67 -6.29
CA GLN A 8 -18.39 -18.65 -5.54
C GLN A 8 -17.63 -17.32 -5.74
N ILE A 9 -17.66 -16.75 -6.95
CA ILE A 9 -17.09 -15.43 -7.24
C ILE A 9 -17.82 -14.35 -6.44
N ALA A 10 -19.15 -14.38 -6.40
CA ALA A 10 -19.97 -13.43 -5.64
C ALA A 10 -19.65 -13.51 -4.13
N ALA A 11 -19.63 -14.72 -3.56
CA ALA A 11 -19.28 -14.92 -2.15
C ALA A 11 -17.85 -14.46 -1.84
N LEU A 12 -16.89 -14.76 -2.71
CA LEU A 12 -15.50 -14.32 -2.57
C LEU A 12 -15.39 -12.79 -2.60
N ASN A 13 -16.10 -12.13 -3.51
CA ASN A 13 -16.09 -10.67 -3.59
C ASN A 13 -16.69 -10.03 -2.33
N GLN A 14 -17.74 -10.62 -1.77
CA GLN A 14 -18.31 -10.15 -0.50
C GLN A 14 -17.33 -10.30 0.66
N ALA A 15 -16.65 -11.45 0.78
CA ALA A 15 -15.61 -11.67 1.79
C ALA A 15 -14.44 -10.69 1.65
N LYS A 16 -13.99 -10.42 0.41
CA LYS A 16 -12.92 -9.46 0.12
C LYS A 16 -13.24 -8.05 0.61
N VAL A 17 -14.51 -7.63 0.56
CA VAL A 17 -14.90 -6.31 1.08
C VAL A 17 -14.63 -6.21 2.58
N GLY A 18 -15.05 -7.22 3.36
CA GLY A 18 -14.79 -7.25 4.81
C GLY A 18 -13.30 -7.21 5.12
N ILE A 19 -12.50 -8.05 4.45
CA ILE A 19 -11.05 -8.08 4.61
C ILE A 19 -10.42 -6.72 4.28
N ARG A 20 -10.86 -6.05 3.22
CA ARG A 20 -10.35 -4.72 2.85
C ARG A 20 -10.67 -3.67 3.91
N MET A 21 -11.85 -3.72 4.51
CA MET A 21 -12.23 -2.81 5.59
C MET A 21 -11.37 -3.02 6.83
N ASP A 22 -11.12 -4.28 7.20
CA ASP A 22 -10.32 -4.58 8.38
C ASP A 22 -8.84 -4.26 8.18
N ASN A 23 -8.30 -4.46 6.98
CA ASN A 23 -6.95 -4.01 6.62
C ASN A 23 -6.82 -2.49 6.74
N GLU A 24 -7.80 -1.72 6.26
CA GLU A 24 -7.79 -0.26 6.36
C GLU A 24 -7.85 0.20 7.82
N LYS A 25 -8.69 -0.44 8.66
CA LYS A 25 -8.72 -0.16 10.10
C LYS A 25 -7.38 -0.46 10.76
N TYR A 26 -6.77 -1.59 10.44
CA TYR A 26 -5.46 -1.98 10.95
C TYR A 26 -4.40 -0.94 10.56
N ILE A 27 -4.31 -0.60 9.27
CA ILE A 27 -3.36 0.40 8.77
C ILE A 27 -3.53 1.74 9.48
N ARG A 28 -4.77 2.20 9.67
CA ARG A 28 -5.06 3.48 10.34
C ARG A 28 -4.74 3.47 11.83
N ALA A 29 -4.88 2.33 12.50
CA ALA A 29 -4.63 2.20 13.93
C ALA A 29 -3.13 2.16 14.28
N HIS A 30 -2.25 1.90 13.31
CA HIS A 30 -0.82 1.66 13.53
C HIS A 30 0.01 2.87 13.03
N PRO A 31 0.47 3.75 13.92
CA PRO A 31 1.18 4.98 13.55
C PRO A 31 2.52 4.73 12.82
N GLU A 32 3.13 3.57 13.02
CA GLU A 32 4.34 3.16 12.30
C GLU A 32 4.12 2.98 10.79
N LEU A 33 2.89 2.64 10.38
CA LEU A 33 2.53 2.47 8.97
C LEU A 33 2.13 3.80 8.30
N ASP A 34 1.64 4.76 9.09
CA ASP A 34 1.22 6.08 8.58
C ASP A 34 2.38 6.82 7.89
N LEU A 35 3.57 6.82 8.50
CA LEU A 35 4.76 7.45 7.91
C LEU A 35 5.19 6.78 6.60
N LEU A 36 5.15 5.45 6.55
CA LEU A 36 5.50 4.68 5.36
C LEU A 36 4.55 4.99 4.19
N ILE A 37 3.25 5.00 4.47
CA ILE A 37 2.22 5.27 3.46
C ILE A 37 2.31 6.72 2.97
N ARG A 38 2.47 7.70 3.87
CA ARG A 38 2.66 9.10 3.47
C ARG A 38 3.85 9.30 2.57
N SER A 39 4.96 8.63 2.89
CA SER A 39 6.19 8.70 2.10
C SER A 39 5.98 8.13 0.69
N LEU A 40 5.34 6.97 0.57
CA LEU A 40 4.95 6.38 -0.72
C LEU A 40 4.01 7.29 -1.51
N VAL A 41 2.95 7.80 -0.89
CA VAL A 41 1.97 8.68 -1.55
C VAL A 41 2.66 9.94 -2.07
N LYS A 42 3.55 10.55 -1.27
CA LYS A 42 4.34 11.71 -1.70
C LYS A 42 5.19 11.38 -2.93
N ALA A 43 5.84 10.22 -2.94
CA ALA A 43 6.67 9.79 -4.05
C ALA A 43 5.84 9.53 -5.34
N VAL A 44 4.69 8.85 -5.21
CA VAL A 44 3.75 8.62 -6.33
C VAL A 44 3.22 9.93 -6.90
N LEU A 45 2.84 10.90 -6.05
CA LEU A 45 2.35 12.21 -6.50
C LEU A 45 3.43 13.04 -7.20
N LYS A 46 4.69 12.90 -6.75
CA LYS A 46 5.85 13.56 -7.35
C LYS A 46 6.20 12.96 -8.71
N ASP A 47 6.34 11.65 -8.77
CA ASP A 47 6.90 10.96 -9.94
C ASP A 47 5.83 10.57 -10.97
N ARG A 48 4.54 10.62 -10.58
CA ARG A 48 3.35 10.35 -11.41
C ARG A 48 3.51 9.10 -12.30
N PRO A 49 3.78 7.92 -11.72
CA PRO A 49 4.03 6.71 -12.49
C PRO A 49 2.77 6.27 -13.24
N SER A 50 2.97 5.70 -14.44
CA SER A 50 1.89 5.09 -15.22
C SER A 50 1.33 3.81 -14.59
N ASN A 51 2.11 3.14 -13.74
CA ASN A 51 1.69 1.96 -12.97
C ASN A 51 2.13 2.09 -11.51
N VAL A 52 1.15 2.43 -10.65
CA VAL A 52 1.38 2.64 -9.22
C VAL A 52 1.79 1.34 -8.50
N THR A 53 1.27 0.18 -8.90
CA THR A 53 1.59 -1.11 -8.27
C THR A 53 3.06 -1.48 -8.50
N ALA A 54 3.51 -1.43 -9.76
CA ALA A 54 4.90 -1.69 -10.09
C ALA A 54 5.84 -0.68 -9.43
N TYR A 55 5.46 0.60 -9.44
CA TYR A 55 6.21 1.64 -8.75
C TYR A 55 6.34 1.36 -7.24
N THR A 56 5.25 0.97 -6.58
CA THR A 56 5.25 0.65 -5.15
C THR A 56 6.20 -0.51 -4.83
N HIS A 57 6.22 -1.55 -5.67
CA HIS A 57 7.18 -2.64 -5.53
C HIS A 57 8.63 -2.13 -5.62
N HIS A 58 8.96 -1.37 -6.66
CA HIS A 58 10.30 -0.80 -6.80
C HIS A 58 10.67 0.15 -5.66
N TYR A 59 9.70 0.93 -5.17
CA TYR A 59 9.88 1.89 -4.09
C TYR A 59 10.32 1.20 -2.80
N PHE A 60 9.65 0.11 -2.41
CA PHE A 60 9.96 -0.61 -1.17
C PHE A 60 11.07 -1.67 -1.32
N ASN A 61 11.44 -2.05 -2.54
CA ASN A 61 12.56 -2.96 -2.78
C ASN A 61 13.93 -2.27 -2.78
N ARG A 62 13.99 -1.02 -2.32
CA ARG A 62 15.24 -0.27 -2.12
C ARG A 62 15.87 -0.66 -0.78
N ASP A 63 17.14 -0.29 -0.64
CA ASP A 63 17.88 -0.44 0.61
C ASP A 63 17.13 0.18 1.81
N ILE A 64 17.11 -0.54 2.94
CA ILE A 64 16.32 -0.16 4.12
C ILE A 64 16.87 1.09 4.81
N ASP A 65 18.19 1.30 4.79
CA ASP A 65 18.80 2.50 5.35
C ASP A 65 18.47 3.74 4.52
N THR A 66 18.41 3.58 3.20
CA THR A 66 17.95 4.62 2.26
C THR A 66 16.50 4.99 2.52
N LEU A 67 15.61 4.00 2.61
CA LEU A 67 14.20 4.21 2.93
C LEU A 67 14.03 4.90 4.28
N ARG A 68 14.75 4.44 5.30
CA ARG A 68 14.70 5.00 6.65
C ARG A 68 15.12 6.46 6.68
N LYS A 69 16.19 6.82 5.96
CA LYS A 69 16.62 8.23 5.82
C LYS A 69 15.58 9.09 5.12
N GLU A 70 14.93 8.59 4.07
CA GLU A 70 13.89 9.34 3.36
C GLU A 70 12.63 9.54 4.22
N ILE A 71 12.21 8.51 4.95
CA ILE A 71 10.99 8.52 5.76
C ILE A 71 11.18 9.31 7.06
N LEU A 72 12.31 9.14 7.75
CA LEU A 72 12.56 9.77 9.06
C LEU A 72 13.35 11.09 8.96
N GLY A 73 14.12 11.29 7.89
CA GLY A 73 15.06 12.41 7.77
C GLY A 73 14.45 13.73 7.30
N LYS A 74 13.19 13.77 6.87
CA LYS A 74 12.51 14.99 6.35
C LYS A 74 11.65 15.72 7.37
N GLY A 75 12.09 15.76 8.64
CA GLY A 75 11.39 16.40 9.77
C GLY A 75 11.94 17.77 10.20
N LYS A 76 12.68 18.49 9.35
CA LYS A 76 13.13 19.87 9.63
C LYS A 76 13.20 20.70 8.34
N GLU A 77 12.08 21.28 7.94
CA GLU A 77 12.01 22.54 7.19
C GLU A 77 10.80 23.33 7.70
#